data_AF-A0A0A2ENA6-F1
#
_entry.id   AF-A0A0A2ENA6-F1
#
_cell.length_a   1.000
_cell.length_b   1.000
_cell.length_c   1.000
_cell.angle_alpha   90.00
_cell.angle_beta   90.00
_cell.angle_gamma   90.00
#
_symmetry.space_group_name_H-M   'P 1'
#
loop_
_entity.id
_entity.type
_entity.pdbx_description
1 polymer ?
#
loop_
_entity_poly.entity_id
_entity_poly.type
_entity_poly.pdbx_seq_one_letter_code
_entity_poly.pdbx_strand_id
1 'polypeptide(L)' 'MRYGDAIKKLETIVEGIENNMYDIDILTEKIEEAVELIAFCKAKLKNTEEGVEKIFALNS' A
#
# COMPACT_ATOMS: atom_id res chain seq x y z
N MET A 1 -10.97 -0.48 -1.73
CA MET A 1 -9.90 -1.35 -2.29
C MET A 1 -9.55 -2.43 -1.27
N ARG A 2 -9.27 -3.67 -1.70
CA ARG A 2 -8.76 -4.72 -0.79
C ARG A 2 -7.24 -4.57 -0.64
N TYR A 3 -6.68 -5.06 0.47
CA TYR A 3 -5.24 -5.02 0.71
C TYR A 3 -4.44 -5.69 -0.41
N GLY A 4 -4.86 -6.89 -0.85
CA GLY A 4 -4.19 -7.60 -1.94
C GLY A 4 -4.23 -6.87 -3.28
N ASP A 5 -5.29 -6.12 -3.56
CA ASP A 5 -5.39 -5.32 -4.79
C ASP A 5 -4.43 -4.12 -4.74
N ALA A 6 -4.31 -3.49 -3.57
CA ALA A 6 -3.40 -2.37 -3.34
C ALA A 6 -1.92 -2.79 -3.52
N ILE A 7 -1.54 -3.95 -3.00
CA ILE A 7 -0.20 -4.50 -3.16
C ILE A 7 0.11 -4.81 -4.62
N LYS A 8 -0.79 -5.50 -5.34
CA LYS A 8 -0.59 -5.78 -6.76
C LYS A 8 -0.40 -4.52 -7.60
N LYS A 9 -1.18 -3.48 -7.29
CA LYS A 9 -1.09 -2.19 -7.97
C LYS A 9 0.24 -1.50 -7.68
N LEU A 10 0.71 -1.56 -6.43
CA LEU A 10 2.01 -1.03 -6.03
C LEU A 10 3.16 -1.77 -6.74
N GLU A 11 3.10 -3.11 -6.80
CA GLU A 11 4.07 -3.93 -7.53
C GLU A 11 4.15 -3.53 -9.01
N THR A 12 3.00 -3.34 -9.66
CA THR A 12 2.94 -2.91 -11.06
C THR A 12 3.58 -1.53 -11.27
N ILE A 13 3.34 -0.60 -10.36
CA ILE A 13 3.94 0.74 -10.43
C ILE A 13 5.46 0.65 -10.27
N VAL A 14 5.94 -0.11 -9.29
CA VAL A 14 7.38 -0.29 -9.05
C VAL A 14 8.06 -0.93 -10.26
N GLU A 15 7.50 -2.01 -10.83
CA GLU A 15 8.02 -2.61 -12.05
C GLU A 15 8.09 -1.61 -13.21
N GLY A 16 7.08 -0.75 -13.36
CA GLY A 16 7.10 0.28 -14.40
C GLY A 16 8.17 1.34 -14.20
N ILE A 17 8.43 1.71 -12.95
CA ILE A 17 9.51 2.65 -12.60
C ILE A 17 10.87 2.01 -12.89
N GLU A 18 11.10 0.78 -12.45
CA GLU A 18 12.38 0.07 -12.61
C GLU A 18 12.73 -0.20 -14.07
N ASN A 19 11.71 -0.44 -14.91
CA ASN A 19 11.89 -0.70 -16.33
C ASN A 19 11.82 0.58 -17.19
N ASN A 20 11.86 1.77 -16.58
CA ASN A 20 11.75 3.07 -17.26
C ASN A 20 10.55 3.13 -18.24
N MET A 21 9.41 2.56 -17.85
CA MET A 21 8.20 2.51 -18.68
C MET A 21 7.39 3.81 -18.66
N TYR A 22 7.76 4.78 -17.82
CA TYR A 22 7.04 6.04 -17.64
C TYR A 22 7.91 7.22 -18.07
N ASP A 23 7.29 8.15 -18.80
CA ASP A 23 7.87 9.47 -19.06
C ASP A 23 7.95 10.27 -17.74
N ILE A 24 8.80 11.28 -17.67
CA ILE A 24 9.11 12.06 -16.47
C ILE A 24 7.86 12.70 -15.84
N ASP A 25 6.93 13.17 -16.67
CA ASP A 25 5.67 13.77 -16.21
C ASP A 25 4.78 12.71 -15.53
N ILE A 26 4.68 11.52 -16.13
CA ILE A 26 3.89 10.39 -15.62
C ILE A 26 4.57 9.76 -14.40
N LEU A 27 5.89 9.77 -14.35
CA LEU A 27 6.67 9.21 -13.24
C LEU A 27 6.30 9.88 -11.91
N THR A 28 6.11 11.20 -11.94
CA THR A 28 5.68 11.96 -10.75
C THR A 28 4.32 11.49 -10.26
N GLU A 29 3.33 11.38 -11.15
CA GLU A 29 1.99 10.88 -10.82
C GLU A 29 2.04 9.44 -10.28
N LYS A 30 2.88 8.58 -10.86
CA LYS A 30 3.04 7.18 -10.43
C LYS A 30 3.67 7.07 -9.04
N ILE A 31 4.62 7.96 -8.72
CA ILE A 31 5.22 8.02 -7.39
C ILE A 31 4.19 8.48 -6.35
N GLU A 32 3.40 9.51 -6.65
CA GLU A 32 2.33 9.97 -5.76
C GLU A 32 1.30 8.84 -5.49
N GLU A 33 0.89 8.15 -6.56
CA GLU A 33 -0.01 7.00 -6.46
C GLU A 33 0.60 5.87 -5.60
N ALA A 34 1.89 5.56 -5.75
CA ALA A 34 2.59 4.59 -4.93
C ALA A 34 2.62 5.00 -3.45
N VAL A 35 2.85 6.28 -3.15
CA VAL A 35 2.84 6.81 -1.78
C VAL A 35 1.47 6.64 -1.12
N GLU A 36 0.39 6.94 -1.84
CA GLU A 36 -0.97 6.72 -1.35
C GLU A 36 -1.27 5.24 -1.07
N LEU A 37 -0.84 4.34 -1.97
CA LEU A 37 -1.00 2.90 -1.81
C LEU A 37 -0.24 2.38 -0.58
N ILE A 38 0.98 2.86 -0.34
CA ILE A 38 1.77 2.51 0.84
C ILE A 38 1.07 2.99 2.12
N ALA A 39 0.56 4.23 2.12
CA ALA A 39 -0.17 4.77 3.27
C ALA A 39 -1.42 3.94 3.59
N PHE A 40 -2.18 3.57 2.56
CA PHE A 40 -3.34 2.68 2.70
C PHE A 40 -2.96 1.32 3.29
N CYS A 41 -1.92 0.67 2.77
CA CYS A 41 -1.45 -0.63 3.26
C CYS A 41 -1.02 -0.56 4.72
N LYS A 42 -0.24 0.45 5.11
CA LYS A 42 0.19 0.68 6.50
C LYS A 42 -0.99 0.86 7.45
N ALA A 43 -1.99 1.67 7.06
CA ALA A 43 -3.19 1.87 7.87
C ALA A 43 -3.98 0.56 8.06
N LYS A 44 -4.09 -0.26 7.00
CA LYS A 44 -4.77 -1.55 7.06
C LYS A 44 -4.08 -2.54 8.01
N LEU A 45 -2.75 -2.60 7.98
CA LEU A 45 -1.96 -3.45 8.88
C LEU A 45 -2.13 -3.01 10.33
N LYS A 46 -1.93 -1.72 10.60
CA LYS A 46 -2.11 -1.15 11.95
C LYS A 46 -3.51 -1.42 12.52
N ASN A 47 -4.55 -1.21 11.73
CA ASN A 47 -5.92 -1.50 12.18
C ASN A 47 -6.15 -2.99 12.47
N THR A 48 -5.45 -3.86 11.75
CA THR A 48 -5.53 -5.32 11.98
C THR A 48 -4.82 -5.67 13.29
N GLU A 49 -3.62 -5.14 13.52
CA GLU A 49 -2.85 -5.31 14.76
C GLU A 49 -3.65 -4.83 15.98
N GLU A 50 -4.18 -3.60 15.94
CA GLU A 50 -5.00 -3.05 17.02
C GLU A 50 -6.26 -3.89 17.29
N GLY A 51 -6.87 -4.45 16.24
CA GLY A 51 -8.02 -5.35 16.37
C GLY A 51 -7.67 -6.64 17.11
N VAL A 52 -6.51 -7.21 16.78
CA VAL A 52 -5.98 -8.41 17.45
C VAL A 52 -5.66 -8.12 18.91
N GLU A 53 -4.95 -7.03 19.20
CA GLU A 53 -4.62 -6.61 20.57
C GLU A 53 -5.87 -6.42 21.44
N LYS A 54 -6.92 -5.78 20.90
CA LYS A 54 -8.21 -5.62 21.61
C LYS A 54 -8.87 -6.95 21.94
N ILE A 55 -8.81 -7.92 21.02
CA ILE A 55 -9.37 -9.27 21.26
C ILE A 55 -8.60 -9.98 22.37
N PHE A 56 -7.27 -9.88 22.38
CA PHE A 56 -6.45 -10.46 23.46
C PHE A 56 -6.73 -9.80 24.82
N ALA A 57 -6.86 -8.46 24.86
CA ALA A 57 -7.16 -7.72 26.09
C ALA A 57 -8.56 -7.99 26.68
N LEU A 58 -9.54 -8.41 25.86
CA LEU A 58 -10.89 -8.75 26.34
C LEU A 58 -11.00 -10.17 26.92
N ASN A 59 -10.06 -11.05 26.60
CA ASN A 59 -10.05 -12.46 27.02
C ASN A 59 -8.93 -12.78 28.03
N SER A 60 -8.26 -11.75 28.55
CA SER A 60 -7.28 -11.83 29.64
C SER A 60 -7.86 -11.23 30.92
#